data_AF-A0A950PJU5-F1
#
_entry.id   AF-A0A950PJU5-F1
#
_cell.length_a   1.000
_cell.length_b   1.000
_cell.length_c   1.000
_cell.angle_alpha   90.00
_cell.angle_beta   90.00
_cell.angle_gamma   90.00
#
_symmetry.space_group_name_H-M   'P 1'
#
loop_
_entity.id
_entity.type
_entity.pdbx_description
1 polymer ?
#
loop_
_entity_poly.entity_id
_entity_poly.type
_entity_poly.pdbx_seq_one_letter_code
_entity_poly.pdbx_strand_id
1 'polypeptide(L)'
;MKEPIRKITHKDGSTRYRLVVDIGVNAEGKRKQLTRTFKTKKEALAELSRIRHELSTGTFVAPSKMTLNDLLDIWLKSATRDVEEGTASNYQSAMVPVRVHSGDKELQNLTEEDIEALVDWMLTSGRRRGGQPGTGLGVRAVRLALGRLRAALNLAVRRGLVTRNVAQHVTISREAKRKAEAAKPKSIPWDETEVKIFLEAIKG
;
A
#
# COMPACT_ATOMS: atom_id res chain seq x y z
N MET A 1 12.82 -33.75 18.94
CA MET A 1 12.60 -32.57 18.07
C MET A 1 13.71 -32.57 17.01
N LYS A 2 13.41 -32.64 15.70
CA LYS A 2 14.47 -32.63 14.66
C LYS A 2 15.25 -31.30 14.76
N GLU A 3 16.57 -31.35 14.66
CA GLU A 3 17.38 -30.13 14.66
C GLU A 3 16.91 -29.18 13.54
N PRO A 4 16.68 -27.89 13.85
CA PRO A 4 16.20 -26.92 12.87
C PRO A 4 17.28 -26.53 11.86
N ILE A 5 18.57 -26.79 12.13
CA ILE A 5 19.69 -26.46 11.23
C ILE A 5 20.39 -27.75 10.82
N ARG A 6 20.60 -27.94 9.51
CA ARG A 6 21.33 -29.09 8.95
C ARG A 6 22.48 -28.62 8.07
N LYS A 7 23.63 -29.29 8.19
CA LYS A 7 24.76 -29.11 7.26
C LYS A 7 24.41 -29.78 5.93
N ILE A 8 24.64 -29.08 4.82
CA ILE A 8 24.49 -29.61 3.46
C ILE A 8 25.79 -29.37 2.68
N THR A 9 26.16 -30.31 1.83
CA THR A 9 27.32 -30.18 0.93
C THR A 9 26.80 -30.14 -0.50
N HIS A 10 27.20 -29.13 -1.26
CA HIS A 10 26.84 -28.98 -2.66
C HIS A 10 27.79 -29.80 -3.57
N LYS A 11 27.39 -29.98 -4.83
CA LYS A 11 28.20 -30.71 -5.83
C LYS A 11 29.58 -30.08 -6.08
N ASP A 12 29.73 -28.78 -5.81
CA ASP A 12 30.97 -28.02 -5.91
C ASP A 12 31.88 -28.17 -4.67
N GLY A 13 31.52 -29.01 -3.70
CA GLY A 13 32.26 -29.20 -2.44
C GLY A 13 31.99 -28.12 -1.39
N SER A 14 31.23 -27.06 -1.71
CA SER A 14 30.92 -26.01 -0.75
C SER A 14 29.93 -26.50 0.31
N THR A 15 30.24 -26.19 1.57
CA THR A 15 29.35 -26.46 2.71
C THR A 15 28.40 -25.29 2.93
N ARG A 16 27.11 -25.59 3.13
CA ARG A 16 26.08 -24.64 3.55
C ARG A 16 25.29 -25.18 4.74
N TYR A 17 24.54 -24.31 5.40
CA TYR A 17 23.70 -24.64 6.55
C TYR A 17 22.25 -24.32 6.24
N ARG A 18 21.40 -25.33 6.17
CA ARG A 18 19.96 -25.20 5.91
C ARG A 18 19.19 -25.11 7.22
N LEU A 19 18.54 -23.98 7.43
CA LEU A 19 17.60 -23.71 8.50
C LEU A 19 16.18 -24.04 8.03
N VAL A 20 15.43 -24.82 8.81
CA VAL A 20 13.99 -25.09 8.64
C VAL A 20 13.28 -24.75 9.94
N VAL A 21 12.38 -23.77 9.89
CA VAL A 21 11.62 -23.28 11.05
C VAL A 21 10.13 -23.32 10.77
N ASP A 22 9.35 -23.69 11.76
CA ASP A 22 7.89 -23.62 11.70
C ASP A 22 7.44 -22.20 11.97
N ILE A 23 6.65 -21.66 11.06
CA ILE A 23 6.15 -20.28 11.11
C ILE A 23 4.63 -20.25 11.28
N GLY A 24 4.07 -21.30 11.87
CA GLY A 24 2.64 -21.46 12.14
C GLY A 24 1.92 -22.42 11.20
N VAL A 25 0.62 -22.20 11.02
CA VAL A 25 -0.28 -22.98 10.16
C VAL A 25 -0.87 -22.07 9.08
N ASN A 26 -1.15 -22.63 7.90
CA ASN A 26 -1.87 -21.92 6.85
C ASN A 26 -3.39 -21.93 7.11
N ALA A 27 -4.16 -21.27 6.24
CA ALA A 27 -5.63 -21.23 6.34
C ALA A 27 -6.32 -22.61 6.26
N GLU A 28 -5.62 -23.62 5.74
CA GLU A 28 -6.09 -25.01 5.63
C GLU A 28 -5.69 -25.87 6.85
N GLY A 29 -5.10 -25.26 7.88
CA GLY A 29 -4.59 -25.97 9.07
C GLY A 29 -3.28 -26.74 8.86
N LYS A 30 -2.66 -26.65 7.67
CA LYS A 30 -1.38 -27.29 7.37
C LYS A 30 -0.22 -26.47 7.92
N ARG A 31 0.78 -27.15 8.47
CA ARG A 31 2.02 -26.56 8.96
C ARG A 31 2.75 -25.78 7.86
N LYS A 32 3.12 -24.54 8.16
CA LYS A 32 3.90 -23.68 7.27
C LYS A 32 5.35 -23.63 7.75
N GLN A 33 6.29 -23.92 6.87
CA GLN A 33 7.73 -23.92 7.17
C GLN A 33 8.46 -22.88 6.35
N LEU A 34 9.39 -22.17 6.99
CA LEU A 34 10.37 -21.32 6.32
C LEU A 34 11.69 -22.08 6.22
N THR A 35 12.19 -22.21 4.99
CA THR A 35 13.52 -22.78 4.73
C THR A 35 14.46 -21.70 4.24
N ARG A 36 15.62 -21.54 4.89
CA ARG A 36 16.70 -20.63 4.48
C ARG A 36 18.04 -21.34 4.51
N THR A 37 18.99 -20.91 3.69
CA THR A 37 20.32 -21.54 3.58
C THR A 37 21.40 -20.48 3.76
N PHE A 38 22.39 -20.78 4.59
CA PHE A 38 23.45 -19.85 5.02
C PHE A 38 24.84 -20.41 4.71
N LYS A 39 25.86 -19.53 4.67
CA LYS A 39 27.25 -19.94 4.49
C LYS A 39 27.81 -20.57 5.75
N THR A 40 27.43 -20.05 6.91
CA THR A 40 27.97 -20.48 8.21
C THR A 40 26.89 -20.95 9.18
N LYS A 41 27.25 -21.83 10.13
CA LYS A 41 26.35 -22.25 11.21
C LYS A 41 25.92 -21.07 12.08
N LYS A 42 26.83 -20.11 12.28
CA LYS A 42 26.61 -18.91 13.09
C LYS A 42 25.49 -18.04 12.51
N GLU A 43 25.50 -17.80 11.19
CA GLU A 43 24.42 -17.09 10.49
C GLU A 43 23.06 -17.79 10.66
N ALA A 44 23.03 -19.11 10.48
CA ALA A 44 21.80 -19.89 10.63
C ALA A 44 21.25 -19.85 12.07
N LEU A 45 22.13 -19.86 13.08
CA LEU A 45 21.74 -19.73 14.49
C LEU A 45 21.21 -18.33 14.82
N ALA A 46 21.87 -17.28 14.32
CA ALA A 46 21.41 -15.91 14.52
C ALA A 46 20.01 -15.69 13.91
N GLU A 47 19.79 -16.20 12.70
CA GLU A 47 18.48 -16.14 12.04
C GLU A 47 17.41 -16.95 12.79
N LEU A 48 17.74 -18.17 13.26
CA LEU A 48 16.82 -18.97 14.06
C LEU A 48 16.38 -18.23 15.33
N SER A 49 17.33 -17.60 16.03
CA SER A 49 17.04 -16.79 17.22
C SER A 49 16.14 -15.60 16.89
N ARG A 50 16.41 -14.88 15.79
CA ARG A 50 15.57 -13.78 15.30
C ARG A 50 14.14 -14.25 15.02
N ILE A 51 13.97 -15.30 14.21
CA ILE A 51 12.65 -15.84 13.86
C ILE A 51 11.90 -16.30 15.10
N ARG A 52 12.56 -17.02 16.03
CA ARG A 52 11.93 -17.46 17.29
C ARG A 52 11.46 -16.28 18.13
N HIS A 53 12.28 -15.24 18.25
CA HIS A 53 11.93 -14.04 18.99
C HIS A 53 10.72 -13.33 18.35
N GLU A 54 10.74 -13.12 17.04
CA GLU A 54 9.64 -12.50 16.29
C GLU A 54 8.35 -13.32 16.37
N LEU A 55 8.44 -14.65 16.31
CA LEU A 55 7.27 -15.52 16.51
C LEU A 55 6.73 -15.42 17.93
N SER A 56 7.61 -15.39 18.95
CA SER A 56 7.19 -15.28 20.35
C SER A 56 6.55 -13.94 20.70
N THR A 57 6.96 -12.87 20.02
CA THR A 57 6.41 -11.52 20.20
C THR A 57 5.27 -11.22 19.21
N GLY A 58 4.92 -12.15 18.33
CA GLY A 58 3.87 -11.96 17.32
C GLY A 58 4.21 -10.94 16.23
N THR A 59 5.49 -10.56 16.08
CA THR A 59 5.95 -9.57 15.10
C THR A 59 6.50 -10.20 13.82
N PHE A 60 6.56 -11.53 13.76
CA PHE A 60 7.07 -12.25 12.59
C PHE A 60 6.17 -12.06 11.37
N VAL A 61 6.75 -11.50 10.31
CA VAL A 61 6.13 -11.41 8.99
C VAL A 61 6.89 -12.33 8.04
N ALA A 62 6.17 -13.31 7.47
CA ALA A 62 6.78 -14.22 6.51
C ALA A 62 7.14 -13.47 5.21
N PRO A 63 8.31 -13.76 4.60
CA PRO A 63 8.67 -13.20 3.31
C PRO A 63 7.58 -13.49 2.27
N SER A 64 7.19 -12.46 1.52
CA SER A 64 6.14 -12.54 0.51
C SER A 64 6.52 -11.72 -0.71
N LYS A 65 6.20 -12.24 -1.90
CA LYS A 65 6.32 -11.52 -3.18
C LYS A 65 5.06 -10.72 -3.54
N MET A 66 4.11 -10.64 -2.62
CA MET A 66 2.87 -9.91 -2.82
C MET A 66 3.18 -8.45 -3.14
N THR A 67 2.63 -7.95 -4.23
CA THR A 67 2.82 -6.58 -4.71
C THR A 67 1.83 -5.62 -4.03
N LEU A 68 2.04 -4.32 -4.19
CA LEU A 68 1.07 -3.33 -3.78
C LEU A 68 -0.26 -3.48 -4.55
N ASN A 69 -0.21 -3.83 -5.84
CA ASN A 69 -1.39 -4.10 -6.66
C ASN A 69 -2.26 -5.20 -6.05
N ASP A 70 -1.65 -6.32 -5.65
CA ASP A 70 -2.35 -7.43 -5.01
C ASP A 70 -3.05 -6.99 -3.71
N LEU A 71 -2.38 -6.14 -2.91
CA LEU A 71 -2.97 -5.59 -1.69
C LEU A 71 -4.16 -4.70 -2.01
N LEU A 72 -4.03 -3.83 -3.01
CA LEU A 72 -5.09 -2.92 -3.42
C LEU A 72 -6.31 -3.68 -3.94
N ASP A 73 -6.14 -4.79 -4.65
CA ASP A 73 -7.25 -5.65 -5.09
C ASP A 73 -8.01 -6.22 -3.90
N ILE A 74 -7.28 -6.79 -2.94
CA ILE A 74 -7.84 -7.33 -1.70
C ILE A 74 -8.56 -6.23 -0.90
N TRP A 75 -7.91 -5.08 -0.75
CA TRP A 75 -8.45 -3.97 0.03
C TRP A 75 -9.68 -3.37 -0.62
N LEU A 76 -9.67 -3.12 -1.94
CA LEU A 76 -10.82 -2.59 -2.67
C LEU A 76 -12.02 -3.53 -2.55
N LYS A 77 -11.83 -4.83 -2.77
CA LYS A 77 -12.90 -5.84 -2.61
C LYS A 77 -13.53 -5.79 -1.22
N SER A 78 -12.73 -5.59 -0.18
CA SER A 78 -13.22 -5.47 1.19
C SER A 78 -13.86 -4.11 1.48
N ALA A 79 -13.28 -3.02 0.98
CA ALA A 79 -13.67 -1.65 1.30
C ALA A 79 -14.91 -1.20 0.52
N THR A 80 -15.24 -1.88 -0.58
CA THR A 80 -16.39 -1.57 -1.44
C THR A 80 -17.47 -2.66 -1.39
N ARG A 81 -17.48 -3.51 -0.36
CA ARG A 81 -18.44 -4.61 -0.25
C ARG A 81 -19.89 -4.12 -0.12
N ASP A 82 -20.11 -3.10 0.71
CA ASP A 82 -21.43 -2.61 1.09
C ASP A 82 -21.55 -1.10 0.84
N VAL A 83 -21.08 -0.64 -0.32
CA VAL A 83 -21.14 0.78 -0.73
C VAL A 83 -21.81 0.92 -2.09
N GLU A 84 -22.44 2.06 -2.34
CA GLU A 84 -23.01 2.39 -3.63
C GLU A 84 -21.96 2.36 -4.76
N GLU A 85 -22.40 2.04 -5.97
CA GLU A 85 -21.53 1.90 -7.15
C GLU A 85 -20.68 3.15 -7.41
N GLY A 86 -21.25 4.35 -7.28
CA GLY A 86 -20.52 5.61 -7.42
C GLY A 86 -19.39 5.76 -6.40
N THR A 87 -19.61 5.28 -5.17
CA THR A 87 -18.59 5.28 -4.12
C THR A 87 -17.50 4.26 -4.43
N ALA A 88 -17.85 3.05 -4.87
CA ALA A 88 -16.89 2.03 -5.28
C ALA A 88 -16.00 2.52 -6.44
N SER A 89 -16.62 3.12 -7.46
CA SER A 89 -15.93 3.72 -8.61
C SER A 89 -14.97 4.83 -8.18
N ASN A 90 -15.37 5.69 -7.24
CA ASN A 90 -14.51 6.71 -6.65
C ASN A 90 -13.30 6.13 -5.92
N TYR A 91 -13.46 4.98 -5.25
CA TYR A 91 -12.35 4.31 -4.56
C TYR A 91 -11.34 3.74 -5.56
N GLN A 92 -11.83 3.05 -6.59
CA GLN A 92 -11.00 2.50 -7.66
C GLN A 92 -10.24 3.61 -8.38
N SER A 93 -10.95 4.67 -8.77
CA SER A 93 -10.38 5.84 -9.46
C SER A 93 -9.28 6.52 -8.64
N ALA A 94 -9.46 6.65 -7.32
CA ALA A 94 -8.45 7.22 -6.44
C ALA A 94 -7.18 6.35 -6.32
N MET A 95 -7.26 5.04 -6.59
CA MET A 95 -6.12 4.12 -6.54
C MET A 95 -5.36 4.02 -7.87
N VAL A 96 -5.92 4.47 -8.99
CA VAL A 96 -5.25 4.42 -10.30
C VAL A 96 -3.85 5.04 -10.26
N PRO A 97 -3.61 6.24 -9.70
CA PRO A 97 -2.27 6.82 -9.64
C PRO A 97 -1.28 5.94 -8.85
N VAL A 98 -1.74 5.34 -7.76
CA VAL A 98 -0.93 4.46 -6.90
C VAL A 98 -0.49 3.20 -7.65
N ARG A 99 -1.43 2.57 -8.37
CA ARG A 99 -1.15 1.37 -9.18
C ARG A 99 -0.12 1.65 -10.27
N VAL A 100 -0.24 2.80 -10.91
CA VAL A 100 0.63 3.21 -12.01
C VAL A 100 2.06 3.44 -11.57
N HIS A 101 2.26 4.11 -10.44
CA HIS A 101 3.58 4.53 -10.01
C HIS A 101 4.27 3.48 -9.13
N SER A 102 3.51 2.80 -8.26
CA SER A 102 4.07 1.92 -7.22
C SER A 102 3.43 0.54 -7.15
N GLY A 103 2.50 0.21 -8.07
CA GLY A 103 1.69 -1.00 -8.00
C GLY A 103 2.51 -2.30 -8.03
N ASP A 104 3.57 -2.34 -8.83
CA ASP A 104 4.39 -3.55 -9.03
C ASP A 104 5.45 -3.76 -7.94
N LYS A 105 5.64 -2.76 -7.06
CA LYS A 105 6.59 -2.88 -5.97
C LYS A 105 6.09 -3.90 -4.94
N GLU A 106 6.99 -4.78 -4.50
CA GLU A 106 6.70 -5.72 -3.43
C GLU A 106 6.31 -4.96 -2.16
N LEU A 107 5.19 -5.36 -1.55
CA LEU A 107 4.58 -4.71 -0.40
C LEU A 107 5.56 -4.58 0.78
N GLN A 108 6.40 -5.59 0.99
CA GLN A 108 7.39 -5.62 2.09
C GLN A 108 8.62 -4.74 1.82
N ASN A 109 8.83 -4.29 0.57
CA ASN A 109 9.94 -3.42 0.18
C ASN A 109 9.52 -1.96 0.01
N LEU A 110 8.24 -1.62 0.23
CA LEU A 110 7.77 -0.25 0.23
C LEU A 110 8.39 0.51 1.41
N THR A 111 8.94 1.69 1.12
CA THR A 111 9.50 2.62 2.11
C THR A 111 8.65 3.88 2.22
N GLU A 112 8.97 4.74 3.17
CA GLU A 112 8.27 6.03 3.32
C GLU A 112 8.60 6.96 2.13
N GLU A 113 9.85 6.95 1.68
CA GLU A 113 10.35 7.71 0.54
C GLU A 113 9.63 7.35 -0.77
N ASP A 114 9.26 6.07 -0.95
CA ASP A 114 8.44 5.67 -2.11
C ASP A 114 7.07 6.33 -2.12
N ILE A 115 6.46 6.48 -0.94
CA ILE A 115 5.14 7.08 -0.79
C ILE A 115 5.24 8.60 -0.94
N GLU A 116 6.32 9.23 -0.46
CA GLU A 116 6.62 10.63 -0.72
C GLU A 116 6.81 10.90 -2.22
N ALA A 117 7.64 10.09 -2.90
CA ALA A 117 7.85 10.18 -4.34
C ALA A 117 6.54 10.01 -5.12
N LEU A 118 5.68 9.07 -4.70
CA LEU A 118 4.34 8.91 -5.25
C LEU A 118 3.48 10.17 -5.08
N VAL A 119 3.51 10.80 -3.90
CA VAL A 119 2.77 12.05 -3.63
C VAL A 119 3.27 13.19 -4.51
N ASP A 120 4.58 13.35 -4.63
CA ASP A 120 5.19 14.39 -5.47
C ASP A 120 4.91 14.17 -6.95
N TRP A 121 5.02 12.91 -7.42
CA TRP A 121 4.62 12.54 -8.78
C TRP A 121 3.15 12.85 -9.03
N MET A 122 2.25 12.50 -8.09
CA MET A 122 0.82 12.83 -8.21
C MET A 122 0.59 14.35 -8.31
N LEU A 123 1.32 15.16 -7.55
CA LEU A 123 1.18 16.63 -7.57
C LEU A 123 1.77 17.29 -8.81
N THR A 124 2.71 16.65 -9.50
CA THR A 124 3.46 17.26 -10.62
C THR A 124 3.06 16.71 -11.99
N SER A 125 2.84 15.40 -12.11
CA SER A 125 2.67 14.72 -13.41
C SER A 125 1.68 13.54 -13.42
N GLY A 126 1.07 13.19 -12.29
CA GLY A 126 0.22 12.01 -12.17
C GLY A 126 -1.18 12.10 -12.80
N ARG A 127 -1.55 13.22 -13.45
CA ARG A 127 -2.86 13.36 -14.10
C ARG A 127 -2.93 12.51 -15.36
N ARG A 128 -3.99 11.71 -15.44
CA ARG A 128 -4.33 10.89 -16.62
C ARG A 128 -5.64 11.25 -17.29
N ARG A 129 -6.59 11.83 -16.56
CA ARG A 129 -7.93 12.22 -17.04
C ARG A 129 -8.36 13.52 -16.35
N GLY A 130 -9.36 14.21 -16.92
CA GLY A 130 -9.92 15.45 -16.34
C GLY A 130 -9.01 16.68 -16.50
N GLY A 131 -8.19 16.72 -17.56
CA GLY A 131 -7.26 17.80 -17.91
C GLY A 131 -6.15 17.27 -18.80
N GLN A 132 -5.13 18.09 -19.06
CA GLN A 132 -3.97 17.69 -19.86
C GLN A 132 -3.24 16.51 -19.19
N PRO A 133 -3.08 15.36 -19.87
CA PRO A 133 -2.31 14.24 -19.33
C PRO A 133 -0.86 14.64 -19.04
N GLY A 134 -0.27 14.09 -17.99
CA GLY A 134 1.11 14.39 -17.59
C GLY A 134 1.27 15.65 -16.73
N THR A 135 0.18 16.34 -16.37
CA THR A 135 0.20 17.43 -15.38
C THR A 135 -0.10 16.92 -13.97
N GLY A 136 -0.05 17.81 -12.97
CA GLY A 136 -0.41 17.49 -11.59
C GLY A 136 -1.90 17.19 -11.36
N LEU A 137 -2.16 16.30 -10.40
CA LEU A 137 -3.47 16.12 -9.76
C LEU A 137 -3.70 17.22 -8.72
N GLY A 138 -4.97 17.58 -8.52
CA GLY A 138 -5.34 18.50 -7.45
C GLY A 138 -5.10 17.92 -6.06
N VAL A 139 -4.77 18.78 -5.09
CA VAL A 139 -4.46 18.38 -3.70
C VAL A 139 -5.56 17.52 -3.06
N ARG A 140 -6.84 17.75 -3.40
CA ARG A 140 -7.95 16.91 -2.93
C ARG A 140 -7.83 15.47 -3.43
N ALA A 141 -7.51 15.26 -4.70
CA ALA A 141 -7.34 13.93 -5.29
C ALA A 141 -6.15 13.19 -4.65
N VAL A 142 -5.01 13.89 -4.49
CA VAL A 142 -3.83 13.33 -3.82
C VAL A 142 -4.15 12.93 -2.38
N ARG A 143 -4.90 13.76 -1.64
CA ARG A 143 -5.32 13.45 -0.27
C ARG A 143 -6.22 12.22 -0.21
N LEU A 144 -7.15 12.10 -1.15
CA LEU A 144 -8.07 10.96 -1.26
C LEU A 144 -7.34 9.66 -1.61
N ALA A 145 -6.32 9.72 -2.47
CA ALA A 145 -5.46 8.59 -2.77
C ALA A 145 -4.64 8.18 -1.54
N LEU A 146 -3.93 9.13 -0.92
CA LEU A 146 -3.08 8.86 0.25
C LEU A 146 -3.89 8.30 1.44
N GLY A 147 -5.08 8.84 1.72
CA GLY A 147 -5.95 8.34 2.78
C GLY A 147 -6.39 6.89 2.57
N ARG A 148 -6.71 6.52 1.33
CA ARG A 148 -7.09 5.15 0.97
C ARG A 148 -5.90 4.19 0.98
N LEU A 149 -4.74 4.63 0.49
CA LEU A 149 -3.51 3.85 0.56
C LEU A 149 -3.13 3.55 2.02
N ARG A 150 -3.25 4.52 2.92
CA ARG A 150 -3.08 4.29 4.37
C ARG A 150 -4.04 3.24 4.90
N ALA A 151 -5.32 3.28 4.50
CA ALA A 151 -6.30 2.29 4.91
C ALA A 151 -5.95 0.88 4.38
N ALA A 152 -5.45 0.76 3.14
CA ALA A 152 -4.97 -0.48 2.56
C ALA A 152 -3.75 -1.04 3.31
N LEU A 153 -2.76 -0.20 3.63
CA LEU A 153 -1.60 -0.61 4.40
C LEU A 153 -1.94 -0.96 5.86
N ASN A 154 -2.94 -0.30 6.45
CA ASN A 154 -3.47 -0.72 7.76
C ASN A 154 -4.13 -2.10 7.70
N LEU A 155 -4.81 -2.45 6.59
CA LEU A 155 -5.30 -3.82 6.39
C LEU A 155 -4.12 -4.81 6.32
N ALA A 156 -3.03 -4.45 5.64
CA ALA A 156 -1.84 -5.28 5.54
C ALA A 156 -1.18 -5.53 6.91
N VAL A 157 -1.07 -4.49 7.74
CA VAL A 157 -0.58 -4.62 9.13
C VAL A 157 -1.49 -5.55 9.94
N ARG A 158 -2.82 -5.33 9.90
CA ARG A 158 -3.78 -6.19 10.63
C ARG A 158 -3.73 -7.66 10.20
N ARG A 159 -3.40 -7.93 8.93
CA ARG A 159 -3.26 -9.28 8.38
C ARG A 159 -1.85 -9.88 8.55
N GLY A 160 -0.92 -9.18 9.20
CA GLY A 160 0.46 -9.63 9.38
C GLY A 160 1.25 -9.76 8.07
N LEU A 161 0.89 -8.97 7.05
CA LEU A 161 1.60 -8.95 5.76
C LEU A 161 2.81 -8.02 5.77
N VAL A 162 2.77 -7.00 6.63
CA VAL A 162 3.84 -6.03 6.91
C VAL A 162 3.84 -5.70 8.39
N THR A 163 5.00 -5.29 8.91
CA THR A 163 5.17 -4.95 10.34
C THR A 163 4.64 -3.57 10.69
N ARG A 164 4.66 -2.63 9.74
CA ARG A 164 4.23 -1.24 9.94
C ARG A 164 3.59 -0.65 8.69
N ASN A 165 2.82 0.41 8.87
CA ASN A 165 2.27 1.20 7.77
C ASN A 165 3.24 2.34 7.40
N VAL A 166 3.94 2.20 6.28
CA VAL A 166 4.91 3.19 5.82
C VAL A 166 4.29 4.50 5.32
N ALA A 167 2.98 4.52 5.02
CA ALA A 167 2.28 5.74 4.61
C ALA A 167 1.71 6.53 5.80
N GLN A 168 1.85 6.04 7.03
CA GLN A 168 1.16 6.60 8.19
C GLN A 168 1.46 8.10 8.38
N HIS A 169 2.73 8.49 8.27
CA HIS A 169 3.19 9.85 8.58
C HIS A 169 3.46 10.74 7.36
N VAL A 170 3.43 10.18 6.14
CA VAL A 170 3.60 10.94 4.90
C VAL A 170 2.53 12.02 4.75
N THR A 171 2.91 13.26 4.48
CA THR A 171 1.95 14.35 4.30
C THR A 171 2.16 15.08 2.99
N ILE A 172 1.07 15.68 2.47
CA ILE A 172 1.16 16.59 1.33
C ILE A 172 1.89 17.86 1.77
N SER A 173 2.84 18.33 0.96
CA SER A 173 3.64 19.52 1.25
C SER A 173 2.78 20.76 1.53
N ARG A 174 3.24 21.59 2.47
CA ARG A 174 2.55 22.83 2.86
C ARG A 174 2.40 23.80 1.70
N GLU A 175 3.42 23.88 0.85
CA GLU A 175 3.41 24.73 -0.33
C GLU A 175 2.34 24.30 -1.33
N ALA A 176 2.22 22.99 -1.63
CA ALA A 176 1.18 22.49 -2.52
C ALA A 176 -0.22 22.80 -1.97
N LYS A 177 -0.43 22.65 -0.66
CA LYS A 177 -1.69 23.04 0.00
C LYS A 177 -1.97 24.53 -0.17
N ARG A 178 -0.98 25.40 0.04
CA ARG A 178 -1.13 26.86 -0.11
C ARG A 178 -1.47 27.25 -1.55
N LYS A 179 -0.76 26.69 -2.54
CA LYS A 179 -1.04 26.94 -3.97
C LYS A 179 -2.45 26.50 -4.35
N ALA A 180 -2.90 25.34 -3.86
CA ALA A 180 -4.24 24.84 -4.13
C ALA A 180 -5.33 25.71 -3.50
N GLU A 181 -5.12 26.22 -2.28
CA GLU A 181 -6.08 27.13 -1.65
C GLU A 181 -6.16 28.48 -2.39
N ALA A 182 -5.01 29.02 -2.81
CA ALA A 182 -4.97 30.26 -3.59
C ALA A 182 -5.65 30.13 -4.96
N ALA A 183 -5.58 28.95 -5.58
CA ALA A 183 -6.20 28.67 -6.88
C ALA A 183 -7.69 28.27 -6.79
N LYS A 184 -8.26 28.19 -5.59
CA LYS A 184 -9.64 27.73 -5.40
C LYS A 184 -10.62 28.82 -5.88
N PRO A 185 -11.51 28.52 -6.85
CA PRO A 185 -12.49 29.49 -7.28
C PRO A 185 -13.45 29.83 -6.13
N LYS A 186 -13.82 31.10 -5.99
CA LYS A 186 -14.91 31.50 -5.10
C LYS A 186 -16.20 30.89 -5.64
N SER A 187 -16.83 30.01 -4.86
CA SER A 187 -18.19 29.56 -5.13
C SER A 187 -19.12 30.73 -4.84
N ILE A 188 -19.71 31.31 -5.88
CA ILE A 188 -20.74 32.34 -5.74
C ILE A 188 -22.08 31.60 -5.74
N PRO A 189 -22.82 31.57 -4.62
CA PRO A 189 -24.18 31.04 -4.60
C PRO A 189 -25.06 31.84 -5.55
N TRP A 190 -26.04 31.17 -6.14
CA TRP A 190 -26.98 31.86 -7.03
C TRP A 190 -27.78 32.90 -6.23
N ASP A 191 -27.99 34.06 -6.83
CA ASP A 191 -28.88 35.06 -6.27
C ASP A 191 -30.35 34.83 -6.69
N GLU A 192 -31.26 35.55 -6.05
CA GLU A 192 -32.70 35.39 -6.29
C GLU A 192 -33.09 35.71 -7.75
N THR A 193 -32.36 36.61 -8.40
CA THR A 193 -32.61 37.02 -9.80
C THR A 193 -32.20 35.89 -10.74
N GLU A 194 -31.02 35.32 -10.54
CA GLU A 194 -30.51 34.19 -11.32
C GLU A 194 -31.42 32.96 -11.20
N VAL A 195 -31.92 32.68 -9.99
CA VAL A 195 -32.89 31.59 -9.76
C VAL A 195 -34.19 31.84 -10.53
N LYS A 196 -34.73 33.06 -10.50
CA LYS A 196 -35.95 33.40 -11.25
C LYS A 196 -35.77 33.23 -12.75
N ILE A 197 -34.66 33.73 -13.31
CA ILE A 197 -34.33 33.59 -14.74
C ILE A 197 -34.27 32.12 -15.14
N PHE A 198 -33.61 31.27 -14.35
CA PHE A 198 -33.53 29.84 -14.63
C PHE A 198 -34.90 29.15 -14.57
N LEU A 199 -35.72 29.46 -13.58
CA LEU A 199 -37.06 28.88 -13.43
C LEU A 199 -38.00 29.29 -14.58
N GLU A 200 -37.87 30.49 -15.13
CA GLU A 200 -38.60 30.91 -16.32
C GLU A 200 -38.12 30.18 -17.58
N ALA A 201 -36.81 29.99 -17.73
CA ALA A 201 -36.22 29.32 -18.90
C ALA A 201 -36.61 27.84 -19.03
N ILE A 202 -36.90 27.14 -17.92
CA ILE A 202 -37.30 25.72 -17.93
C ILE A 202 -38.81 25.49 -18.00
N LYS A 203 -39.62 26.55 -17.98
CA LYS A 203 -41.10 26.46 -18.07
C LYS A 203 -41.63 26.46 -19.51
N GLY A 204 -40.78 26.73 -20.50
CA GLY A 204 -41.08 26.57 -21.94
C GLY A 204 -40.77 25.16 -22.42
#